data_AF-A0A923IN36-F1
#
_entry.id   AF-A0A923IN36-F1
#
_cell.length_a   1.000
_cell.length_b   1.000
_cell.length_c   1.000
_cell.angle_alpha   90.00
_cell.angle_beta   90.00
_cell.angle_gamma   90.00
#
_symmetry.space_group_name_H-M   'P 1'
#
loop_
_entity.id
_entity.type
_entity.pdbx_description
1 polymer ?
#
loop_
_entity_poly.entity_id
_entity_poly.type
_entity_poly.pdbx_seq_one_letter_code
_entity_poly.pdbx_strand_id
1 'polypeptide(L)'
;VILNTVFIPVFVAAVRIKLAFLAPMIVAFTIVGAYSLKNSVFPVFLMLGMGVIGYFMKKLKYPPAPLVLALVLGDTMEATVRQSLKISHGDIGIFFSRPLSAALMSVALAMALFPLVMFVYRKLRGRRGGVR
;
A
#
# COMPACT_ATOMS: atom_id res chain seq x y z
N VAL A 1 16.48 24.31 -15.34
CA VAL A 1 17.69 23.74 -14.71
C VAL A 1 18.16 24.60 -13.53
N ILE A 2 18.32 25.91 -13.69
CA ILE A 2 18.72 26.87 -12.62
C ILE A 2 17.85 26.79 -11.35
N LEU A 3 16.52 26.67 -11.51
CA LEU A 3 15.59 26.57 -10.37
C LEU A 3 15.80 25.31 -9.52
N ASN A 4 16.16 24.18 -10.16
CA ASN A 4 16.41 22.92 -9.46
C ASN A 4 17.69 23.04 -8.61
N THR A 5 18.76 23.61 -9.17
CA THR A 5 20.03 23.83 -8.47
C THR A 5 19.90 24.72 -7.24
N VAL A 6 19.01 25.73 -7.25
CA VAL A 6 18.74 26.60 -6.10
C VAL A 6 17.90 25.91 -5.02
N PHE A 7 16.98 25.02 -5.40
CA PHE A 7 16.08 24.36 -4.45
C PHE A 7 16.70 23.13 -3.76
N ILE A 8 17.60 22.40 -4.43
CA ILE A 8 18.31 21.25 -3.82
C ILE A 8 18.92 21.58 -2.46
N PRO A 9 19.69 22.66 -2.25
CA PRO A 9 20.30 22.94 -0.95
C PRO A 9 19.27 23.21 0.15
N VAL A 10 18.12 23.79 -0.18
CA VAL A 10 17.02 24.02 0.78
C VAL A 10 16.38 22.71 1.21
N PHE A 11 16.10 21.80 0.27
CA PHE A 11 15.56 20.48 0.58
C PHE A 11 16.55 19.60 1.36
N VAL A 12 17.83 19.65 1.00
CA VAL A 12 18.88 18.93 1.72
C VAL A 12 19.03 19.46 3.15
N ALA A 13 18.95 20.78 3.35
CA ALA A 13 18.98 21.38 4.69
C ALA A 13 17.81 20.91 5.57
N ALA A 14 16.61 20.77 5.00
CA ALA A 14 15.45 20.24 5.71
C ALA A 14 15.64 18.78 6.17
N VAL A 15 16.29 17.94 5.36
CA VAL A 15 16.58 16.53 5.71
C VAL A 15 17.73 16.39 6.71
N ARG A 16 18.58 17.42 6.89
CA ARG A 16 19.69 17.41 7.87
C ARG A 16 19.25 17.55 9.33
N ILE A 17 17.98 17.87 9.59
CA ILE A 17 17.45 17.95 10.95
C ILE A 17 17.52 16.56 11.61
N LYS A 18 18.02 16.50 12.85
CA LYS A 18 18.12 15.24 13.59
C LYS A 18 16.75 14.57 13.69
N LEU A 19 16.67 13.29 13.32
CA LEU A 19 15.42 12.50 13.32
C LEU A 19 14.70 12.52 14.67
N ALA A 20 15.43 12.68 15.78
CA ALA A 20 14.89 12.81 17.12
C ALA A 20 13.92 14.00 17.28
N PHE A 21 14.15 15.11 16.57
CA PHE A 21 13.24 16.26 16.56
C PHE A 21 12.23 16.18 15.41
N LEU A 22 12.63 15.59 14.29
CA LEU A 22 11.77 15.50 13.11
C LEU A 22 10.60 14.54 13.33
N ALA A 23 10.84 13.41 14.01
CA ALA A 23 9.80 12.41 14.29
C ALA A 23 8.60 12.95 15.11
N PRO A 24 8.79 13.60 16.28
CA PRO A 24 7.65 14.15 17.04
C PRO A 24 6.93 15.27 16.28
N MET A 25 7.66 16.06 15.48
CA MET A 25 7.07 17.11 14.66
C MET A 25 6.17 16.53 13.57
N ILE A 26 6.62 15.48 12.86
CA ILE A 26 5.83 14.75 11.86
C ILE A 26 4.56 14.17 12.50
N VAL A 27 4.68 13.56 13.69
CA VAL A 27 3.52 12.99 14.40
C VAL A 27 2.51 14.09 14.78
N ALA A 28 2.96 15.23 15.28
CA ALA A 28 2.08 16.35 15.59
C ALA A 28 1.34 16.87 14.34
N PHE A 29 2.07 17.09 13.23
CA PHE A 29 1.47 17.56 11.98
C PHE A 29 0.47 16.56 11.38
N THR A 30 0.78 15.26 11.45
CA THR A 30 -0.11 14.22 10.91
C THR A 30 -1.37 14.03 11.75
N ILE A 31 -1.31 14.22 13.08
CA ILE A 31 -2.50 14.26 13.94
C ILE A 31 -3.40 15.43 13.57
N VAL A 32 -2.84 16.65 13.43
CA VAL A 32 -3.60 17.84 13.03
C VAL A 32 -4.20 17.65 11.63
N GLY A 33 -3.44 17.11 10.69
CA GLY A 33 -3.89 16.82 9.34
C GLY A 33 -5.04 15.80 9.29
N ALA A 34 -4.93 14.70 10.04
CA ALA A 34 -5.97 13.68 10.12
C ALA A 34 -7.27 14.21 10.75
N TYR A 35 -7.15 15.07 11.77
CA TYR A 35 -8.31 15.71 12.39
C TYR A 35 -9.02 16.68 11.43
N SER A 36 -8.25 17.47 10.67
CA SER A 36 -8.77 18.50 9.75
C SER A 36 -9.65 17.93 8.62
N LEU A 37 -9.33 16.73 8.10
CA LEU A 37 -10.03 16.14 6.95
C LEU A 37 -11.50 15.80 7.20
N LYS A 38 -11.83 15.29 8.40
CA LYS A 38 -13.20 14.84 8.73
C LYS A 38 -13.78 15.52 9.97
N ASN A 39 -13.06 16.49 10.55
CA ASN A 39 -13.40 17.16 11.81
C ASN A 39 -13.85 16.17 12.90
N SER A 40 -13.17 15.01 12.93
CA SER A 40 -13.54 13.85 13.72
C SER A 40 -12.28 13.26 14.34
N VAL A 41 -12.42 12.75 15.56
CA VAL A 41 -11.33 12.07 16.27
C VAL A 41 -11.11 10.64 15.78
N PHE A 42 -12.06 10.05 15.04
CA PHE A 42 -11.95 8.66 14.57
C PHE A 42 -10.74 8.42 13.64
N PRO A 43 -10.49 9.25 12.61
CA PRO A 43 -9.28 9.13 11.78
C PRO A 43 -7.98 9.30 12.58
N VAL A 44 -8.00 10.07 13.67
CA VAL A 44 -6.82 10.26 14.53
C VAL A 44 -6.49 8.96 15.28
N PHE A 45 -7.48 8.30 15.87
CA PHE A 45 -7.28 6.98 16.49
C PHE A 45 -6.85 5.92 15.48
N LEU A 46 -7.45 5.92 14.28
CA LEU A 46 -7.07 5.00 13.20
C LEU A 46 -5.63 5.24 12.74
N MET A 47 -5.23 6.51 12.58
CA MET A 47 -3.87 6.90 12.22
C MET A 47 -2.86 6.44 13.28
N LEU A 48 -3.14 6.65 14.57
CA LEU A 48 -2.28 6.18 15.65
C LEU A 48 -2.18 4.65 15.67
N GLY A 49 -3.29 3.94 15.53
CA GLY A 49 -3.31 2.47 15.44
C GLY A 49 -2.51 1.93 14.26
N MET A 50 -2.71 2.51 13.06
CA MET A 50 -1.94 2.17 11.86
C MET A 50 -0.46 2.53 11.98
N GLY A 51 -0.12 3.62 12.67
CA GLY A 51 1.26 4.00 12.97
C GLY A 51 1.98 2.97 13.84
N VAL A 52 1.29 2.44 14.86
CA VAL A 52 1.81 1.36 15.70
C VAL A 52 2.02 0.08 14.88
N ILE A 53 1.04 -0.31 14.06
CA ILE A 53 1.17 -1.46 13.15
C ILE A 53 2.36 -1.27 12.19
N GLY A 54 2.51 -0.08 11.61
CA GLY A 54 3.64 0.28 10.75
C GLY A 54 4.99 0.18 11.47
N TYR A 55 5.06 0.52 12.76
CA TYR A 55 6.26 0.33 13.57
C TYR A 55 6.62 -1.16 13.73
N PHE A 56 5.62 -2.03 13.99
CA PHE A 56 5.85 -3.47 14.01
C PHE A 56 6.31 -4.01 12.66
N MET A 57 5.72 -3.56 11.56
CA MET A 57 6.11 -3.97 10.21
C MET A 57 7.54 -3.56 9.87
N LYS A 58 7.97 -2.38 10.32
CA LYS A 58 9.37 -1.94 10.22
C LYS A 58 10.30 -2.85 11.02
N LYS A 59 9.89 -3.28 12.22
CA LYS A 59 10.66 -4.24 13.05
C LYS A 59 10.78 -5.61 12.38
N LEU A 60 9.76 -6.02 11.64
CA LEU A 60 9.72 -7.27 10.86
C LEU A 60 10.48 -7.18 9.51
N LYS A 61 11.15 -6.05 9.22
CA LYS A 61 11.89 -5.79 7.98
C LYS A 61 11.04 -5.88 6.70
N TYR A 62 9.73 -5.62 6.80
CA TYR A 62 8.91 -5.48 5.60
C TYR A 62 9.34 -4.21 4.83
N PRO A 63 9.52 -4.30 3.50
CA PRO A 63 9.87 -3.14 2.71
C PRO A 63 8.71 -2.12 2.77
N PRO A 64 8.96 -0.85 3.14
CA PRO A 64 7.90 0.14 3.30
C PRO A 64 7.29 0.57 1.96
N ALA A 65 8.06 0.52 0.88
CA ALA A 65 7.62 0.99 -0.44
C ALA A 65 6.41 0.20 -1.00
N PRO A 66 6.43 -1.16 -1.07
CA PRO A 66 5.26 -1.93 -1.48
C PRO A 66 4.03 -1.71 -0.59
N LEU A 67 4.24 -1.41 0.69
CA LEU A 67 3.15 -1.20 1.64
C LEU A 67 2.37 0.08 1.35
N VAL A 68 3.10 1.17 1.12
CA VAL A 68 2.51 2.47 0.76
C VAL A 68 1.84 2.37 -0.61
N LEU A 69 2.48 1.70 -1.57
CA LEU A 69 1.87 1.46 -2.88
C LEU A 69 0.57 0.67 -2.76
N ALA A 70 0.54 -0.42 -2.00
CA ALA A 70 -0.67 -1.21 -1.79
C ALA A 70 -1.78 -0.39 -1.11
N LEU A 71 -1.45 0.46 -0.14
CA LEU A 71 -2.42 1.31 0.56
C LEU A 71 -3.08 2.32 -0.40
N VAL A 72 -2.29 3.00 -1.22
CA VAL A 72 -2.80 4.01 -2.17
C VAL A 72 -3.55 3.35 -3.33
N LEU A 73 -3.04 2.23 -3.85
CA LEU A 73 -3.71 1.48 -4.92
C LEU A 73 -5.01 0.84 -4.40
N GLY A 74 -5.08 0.46 -3.13
CA GLY A 74 -6.27 -0.14 -2.53
C GLY A 74 -7.50 0.76 -2.62
N ASP A 75 -7.37 2.04 -2.25
CA ASP A 75 -8.48 3.01 -2.29
C ASP A 75 -9.00 3.23 -3.73
N THR A 76 -8.08 3.40 -4.67
CA THR A 76 -8.42 3.56 -6.09
C THR A 76 -9.04 2.29 -6.69
N MET A 77 -8.58 1.11 -6.28
CA MET A 77 -9.20 -0.17 -6.65
C MET A 77 -10.61 -0.31 -6.07
N GLU A 78 -10.83 -0.01 -4.79
CA GLU A 78 -12.16 -0.10 -4.18
C GLU A 78 -13.13 0.87 -4.86
N ALA A 79 -12.69 2.10 -5.13
CA ALA A 79 -13.49 3.09 -5.84
C ALA A 79 -13.89 2.60 -7.25
N THR A 80 -12.95 2.02 -7.99
CA THR A 80 -13.19 1.50 -9.35
C THR A 80 -14.11 0.28 -9.33
N VAL A 81 -13.94 -0.63 -8.38
CA VAL A 81 -14.82 -1.80 -8.20
C VAL A 81 -16.24 -1.36 -7.84
N ARG A 82 -16.39 -0.44 -6.87
CA ARG A 82 -17.69 0.13 -6.51
C ARG A 82 -18.34 0.85 -7.69
N GLN A 83 -17.57 1.60 -8.47
CA GLN A 83 -18.05 2.29 -9.67
C GLN A 83 -18.56 1.29 -10.71
N SER A 84 -17.81 0.23 -11.00
CA SER A 84 -18.22 -0.83 -11.93
C SER A 84 -19.49 -1.54 -11.46
N LEU A 85 -19.61 -1.83 -10.16
CA LEU A 85 -20.81 -2.45 -9.58
C LEU A 85 -22.04 -1.54 -9.62
N LYS A 86 -21.85 -0.23 -9.45
CA LYS A 86 -22.93 0.76 -9.61
C LYS A 86 -23.42 0.82 -11.06
N ILE A 87 -22.50 0.83 -12.04
CA ILE A 87 -22.83 0.81 -13.47
C ILE A 87 -23.58 -0.49 -13.84
N SER A 88 -23.27 -1.59 -13.13
CA SER A 88 -23.93 -2.88 -13.28
C SER A 88 -25.36 -3.00 -12.77
N HIS A 89 -25.81 -2.06 -11.93
CA HIS A 89 -26.98 -2.30 -11.07
C HIS A 89 -26.78 -3.49 -10.12
N GLY A 90 -25.55 -3.73 -9.65
CA GLY A 90 -25.23 -4.76 -8.66
C GLY A 90 -24.94 -6.17 -9.21
N ASP A 91 -24.97 -6.37 -10.52
CA ASP A 91 -24.65 -7.69 -11.10
C ASP A 91 -23.12 -7.93 -11.13
N ILE A 92 -22.64 -8.92 -10.39
CA ILE A 92 -21.22 -9.33 -10.38
C ILE A 92 -20.86 -10.00 -11.72
N GLY A 93 -21.88 -10.39 -12.51
CA GLY A 93 -21.73 -10.99 -13.83
C GLY A 93 -20.97 -10.15 -14.84
N ILE A 94 -20.90 -8.81 -14.76
CA ILE A 94 -20.21 -8.02 -15.81
C ILE A 94 -18.71 -8.33 -15.88
N PHE A 95 -18.09 -8.70 -14.75
CA PHE A 95 -16.67 -9.07 -14.75
C PHE A 95 -16.41 -10.27 -15.67
N PHE A 96 -17.41 -11.13 -15.91
CA PHE A 96 -17.36 -12.26 -16.83
C PHE A 96 -18.08 -11.99 -18.16
N SER A 97 -19.12 -11.15 -18.20
CA SER A 97 -19.87 -10.85 -19.43
C SER A 97 -19.06 -10.01 -20.42
N ARG A 98 -18.09 -9.20 -19.96
CA ARG A 98 -17.14 -8.53 -20.86
C ARG A 98 -15.89 -9.39 -21.07
N PRO A 99 -15.66 -9.94 -22.28
CA PRO A 99 -14.54 -10.84 -22.54
C PRO A 99 -13.17 -10.21 -22.25
N LEU A 100 -13.03 -8.89 -22.44
CA LEU A 100 -11.81 -8.15 -22.10
C LEU A 100 -11.57 -8.07 -20.59
N SER A 101 -12.63 -7.85 -19.80
CA SER A 101 -12.56 -7.82 -18.33
C SER A 101 -12.22 -9.21 -17.79
N ALA A 102 -12.86 -10.25 -18.31
CA ALA A 102 -12.59 -11.63 -17.92
C ALA A 102 -11.14 -12.06 -18.20
N ALA A 103 -10.61 -11.67 -19.37
CA ALA A 103 -9.21 -11.93 -19.73
C ALA A 103 -8.21 -11.19 -18.82
N LEU A 104 -8.45 -9.91 -18.52
CA LEU A 104 -7.58 -9.15 -17.62
C LEU A 104 -7.66 -9.66 -16.17
N MET A 105 -8.86 -10.03 -15.71
CA MET A 105 -9.08 -10.57 -14.37
C MET A 105 -8.39 -11.93 -14.20
N SER A 106 -8.46 -12.80 -15.20
CA SER A 106 -7.80 -14.12 -15.17
C SER A 106 -6.27 -14.00 -15.17
N VAL A 107 -5.71 -13.08 -15.97
CA VAL A 107 -4.27 -12.77 -15.98
C VAL A 107 -3.83 -12.18 -14.63
N ALA A 108 -4.59 -11.23 -14.08
CA ALA A 108 -4.30 -10.65 -12.77
C ALA A 108 -4.30 -11.71 -11.65
N LEU A 109 -5.29 -12.60 -11.66
CA LEU A 109 -5.38 -13.71 -10.71
C LEU A 109 -4.22 -14.68 -10.87
N ALA A 110 -3.85 -15.01 -12.12
CA ALA A 110 -2.70 -15.86 -12.41
C ALA A 110 -1.39 -15.25 -11.89
N MET A 111 -1.15 -13.96 -12.12
CA MET A 111 0.04 -13.26 -11.63
C MET A 111 0.08 -13.14 -10.10
N ALA A 112 -1.06 -12.91 -9.46
CA ALA A 112 -1.15 -12.85 -8.00
C ALA A 112 -0.90 -14.22 -7.35
N LEU A 113 -1.41 -15.29 -7.95
CA LEU A 113 -1.26 -16.66 -7.45
C LEU A 113 0.09 -17.27 -7.82
N PHE A 114 0.75 -16.83 -8.90
CA PHE A 114 2.05 -17.34 -9.34
C PHE A 114 3.13 -17.41 -8.24
N PRO A 115 3.42 -16.34 -7.46
CA PRO A 115 4.41 -16.41 -6.39
C PRO A 115 3.99 -17.32 -5.25
N LEU A 116 2.69 -17.41 -4.96
CA LEU A 116 2.13 -18.21 -3.87
C LEU A 116 2.18 -19.71 -4.21
N VAL A 117 1.81 -20.07 -5.44
CA VAL A 117 1.92 -21.42 -5.99
C VAL A 117 3.39 -21.84 -6.07
N MET A 118 4.29 -20.97 -6.54
CA MET A 118 5.72 -21.30 -6.59
C MET A 118 6.32 -21.51 -5.20
N PHE A 119 5.91 -20.73 -4.20
CA PHE A 119 6.32 -20.89 -2.81
C PHE A 119 5.85 -22.22 -2.21
N VAL A 120 4.58 -22.59 -2.44
CA VAL A 120 4.00 -23.87 -2.00
C VAL A 120 4.65 -25.05 -2.72
N TYR A 121 4.86 -24.95 -4.04
CA TYR A 121 5.49 -26.00 -4.84
C TYR A 121 6.96 -26.20 -4.44
N ARG A 122 7.73 -25.13 -4.15
CA ARG A 122 9.08 -25.23 -3.59
C ARG A 122 9.10 -25.84 -2.19
N LYS A 123 8.12 -25.53 -1.34
CA LYS A 123 8.01 -26.11 0.02
C LYS A 123 7.67 -27.60 0.00
N LEU A 124 6.88 -28.05 -0.97
CA LEU A 124 6.56 -29.47 -1.18
C LEU A 124 7.72 -30.24 -1.82
N ARG A 125 8.45 -29.62 -2.76
CA ARG A 125 9.61 -30.26 -3.44
C ARG A 125 10.89 -30.21 -2.61
N GLY A 126 11.05 -29.23 -1.72
CA GLY A 126 12.17 -29.09 -0.79
C GLY A 126 12.19 -30.12 0.35
N ARG A 127 11.13 -30.91 0.54
CA ARG A 127 11.11 -32.07 1.45
C ARG A 127 11.63 -33.38 0.83
N ARG A 128 12.00 -33.38 -0.47
CA ARG A 128 12.49 -34.59 -1.18
C ARG A 128 13.98 -34.58 -1.55
N GLY A 129 14.75 -33.57 -1.12
CA GLY A 129 16.17 -33.40 -1.49
C GLY A 129 17.19 -33.53 -0.36
N GLY A 130 16.84 -34.15 0.76
CA GLY A 130 17.73 -34.32 1.92
C GLY A 130 17.96 -35.79 2.27
N VAL A 131 18.39 -36.60 1.31
CA VAL A 131 19.05 -37.90 1.57
C VAL A 131 20.11 -38.10 0.48
N ARG A 132 21.33 -37.69 0.78
CA ARG A 132 22.62 -38.32 0.47
C ARG A 132 23.74 -37.37 0.85
#